data_AF-A0A2R7K722-F1
#
_entry.id   AF-A0A2R7K722-F1
#
_cell.length_a   1.000
_cell.length_b   1.000
_cell.length_c   1.000
_cell.angle_alpha   90.00
_cell.angle_beta   90.00
_cell.angle_gamma   90.00
#
_symmetry.space_group_name_H-M   'P 1'
#
loop_
_entity.id
_entity.type
_entity.pdbx_description
1 polymer ?
#
loop_
_entity_poly.entity_id
_entity_poly.type
_entity_poly.pdbx_seq_one_letter_code
_entity_poly.pdbx_strand_id
1 'polypeptide(L)'
;MKIMSLINEKEIYVPEFDDAVSLHPEQLVINALEVLLDNDREALPVRRNGVCIGIVYTKDLIWFLTNSNKEYNLLFHKFNFDLNTAVAMMHLK
;
A
#
# COMPACT_ATOMS: atom_id res chain seq x y z
N MET A 1 -13.28 6.39 -7.29
CA MET A 1 -12.23 7.06 -6.52
C MET A 1 -10.93 7.00 -7.32
N LYS A 2 -10.07 8.02 -7.31
CA LYS A 2 -8.75 7.95 -7.95
C LYS A 2 -7.74 7.31 -6.98
N ILE A 3 -7.17 6.17 -7.37
CA ILE A 3 -6.10 5.49 -6.63
C ILE A 3 -4.79 6.25 -6.86
N MET A 4 -4.04 6.50 -5.78
CA MET A 4 -2.74 7.20 -5.81
C MET A 4 -1.57 6.28 -5.49
N SER A 5 -1.84 5.18 -4.79
CA SER A 5 -0.84 4.18 -4.42
C SER A 5 -0.33 3.46 -5.66
N LEU A 6 0.98 3.28 -5.71
CA LEU A 6 1.70 2.68 -6.82
C LEU A 6 2.88 1.90 -6.27
N ILE A 7 3.09 0.70 -6.79
CA ILE A 7 4.33 -0.07 -6.58
C ILE A 7 4.77 -0.62 -7.94
N ASN A 8 5.99 -0.29 -8.35
CA ASN A 8 6.59 -0.68 -9.62
C ASN A 8 8.08 -1.01 -9.43
N GLU A 9 8.46 -2.27 -9.65
CA GLU A 9 9.86 -2.71 -9.53
C GLU A 9 10.75 -2.24 -10.69
N LYS A 10 10.16 -1.72 -11.77
CA LYS A 10 10.90 -1.27 -12.96
C LYS A 10 11.32 0.19 -12.89
N GLU A 11 10.74 0.97 -11.99
CA GLU A 11 10.96 2.40 -11.89
C GLU A 11 11.34 2.76 -10.46
N ILE A 12 12.44 3.52 -10.31
CA ILE A 12 12.85 4.06 -9.03
C ILE A 12 11.94 5.24 -8.71
N TYR A 13 11.26 5.17 -7.57
CA TYR A 13 10.46 6.28 -7.08
C TYR A 13 11.34 7.18 -6.21
N VAL A 14 11.42 8.47 -6.53
CA VAL A 14 12.11 9.46 -5.69
C VAL A 14 11.04 10.12 -4.83
N PRO A 15 10.90 9.76 -3.53
CA PRO A 15 9.92 10.40 -2.67
C PRO A 15 10.29 11.87 -2.47
N GLU A 16 9.27 12.73 -2.42
CA GLU A 16 9.41 14.16 -2.12
C GLU A 16 9.65 14.44 -0.62
N PHE A 17 9.61 13.41 0.22
CA PHE A 17 9.62 13.51 1.68
C PHE A 17 10.78 12.73 2.31
N ASP A 18 11.24 13.22 3.46
CA ASP A 18 12.28 12.57 4.26
C ASP A 18 11.67 11.41 5.07
N ASP A 19 11.95 10.19 4.64
CA ASP A 19 11.21 9.00 5.06
C ASP A 19 12.15 8.03 5.78
N ALA A 20 12.49 8.35 7.02
CA ALA A 20 13.19 7.44 7.95
C ALA A 20 12.40 6.12 8.16
N VAL A 21 11.09 6.14 7.92
CA VAL A 21 10.19 4.99 7.99
C VAL A 21 9.73 4.63 6.58
N SER A 22 9.71 3.34 6.26
CA SER A 22 9.21 2.83 4.99
C SER A 22 8.53 1.48 5.16
N LEU A 23 7.65 1.16 4.21
CA LEU A 23 6.96 -0.12 4.14
C LEU A 23 7.73 -1.09 3.24
N HIS A 24 7.52 -2.39 3.42
CA HIS A 24 8.02 -3.42 2.50
C HIS A 24 6.89 -3.91 1.59
N PRO A 25 7.11 -4.19 0.29
CA PRO A 25 6.04 -4.62 -0.62
C PRO A 25 5.32 -5.91 -0.21
N GLU A 26 6.00 -6.81 0.52
CA GLU A 26 5.44 -8.07 1.04
C GLU A 26 4.81 -7.92 2.44
N GLN A 27 4.82 -6.72 3.01
CA GLN A 27 4.15 -6.44 4.28
C GLN A 27 2.64 -6.54 4.09
N LEU A 28 1.96 -7.16 5.05
CA LEU A 28 0.50 -7.26 5.04
C LEU A 28 -0.15 -5.87 5.11
N VAL A 29 -1.29 -5.72 4.45
CA VAL A 29 -2.08 -4.48 4.43
C VAL A 29 -2.40 -4.02 5.85
N ILE A 30 -2.76 -4.93 6.76
CA ILE A 30 -3.06 -4.56 8.15
C ILE A 30 -1.83 -3.99 8.86
N ASN A 31 -0.68 -4.66 8.76
CA ASN A 31 0.56 -4.20 9.36
C ASN A 31 1.01 -2.86 8.73
N ALA A 32 0.78 -2.65 7.44
CA ALA A 32 1.11 -1.39 6.78
C ALA A 32 0.23 -0.24 7.27
N LEU A 33 -1.06 -0.51 7.49
CA LEU A 33 -1.99 0.47 8.05
C LEU A 33 -1.62 0.84 9.49
N GLU A 34 -1.21 -0.13 10.31
CA GLU A 34 -0.68 0.12 11.67
C GLU A 34 0.53 1.05 11.62
N VAL A 35 1.52 0.78 10.76
CA VAL A 35 2.71 1.64 10.63
C VAL A 35 2.34 3.06 10.17
N LEU A 36 1.40 3.21 9.23
CA LEU A 36 0.92 4.52 8.79
C LEU A 36 0.27 5.30 9.94
N LEU A 37 -0.58 4.64 10.74
CA LEU A 37 -1.29 5.24 11.88
C LEU A 37 -0.34 5.60 13.02
N ASP A 38 0.54 4.69 13.41
CA ASP A 38 1.49 4.89 14.52
C ASP A 38 2.47 6.05 14.25
N ASN A 39 2.74 6.33 12.97
CA ASN A 39 3.62 7.43 12.56
C ASN A 39 2.87 8.70 12.14
N ASP A 40 1.54 8.73 12.24
CA ASP A 40 0.67 9.84 11.79
C ASP A 40 0.97 10.27 10.34
N ARG A 41 1.09 9.28 9.44
CA ARG A 41 1.44 9.50 8.03
C ARG A 41 0.26 9.19 7.11
N GLU A 42 0.00 10.13 6.20
CA GLU A 42 -0.97 9.92 5.10
C GLU A 42 -0.43 9.01 4.00
N ALA A 43 0.90 8.94 3.86
CA ALA A 43 1.59 8.11 2.89
C ALA A 43 2.99 7.72 3.37
N LEU A 44 3.46 6.56 2.93
CA LEU A 44 4.82 6.09 3.16
C LEU A 44 5.41 5.47 1.89
N PRO A 45 6.72 5.58 1.67
CA PRO A 45 7.38 4.92 0.56
C PRO A 45 7.43 3.42 0.79
N VAL A 46 7.38 2.67 -0.30
CA VAL A 46 7.57 1.23 -0.31
C VAL A 46 8.99 0.94 -0.80
N ARG A 47 9.82 0.31 0.04
CA ARG A 47 11.21 -0.01 -0.26
C ARG A 47 11.46 -1.51 -0.31
N ARG A 48 12.29 -1.94 -1.26
CA ARG A 48 12.89 -3.28 -1.30
C ARG A 48 14.39 -3.14 -1.47
N ASN A 49 15.17 -3.80 -0.63
CA ASN A 49 16.64 -3.73 -0.66
C ASN A 49 17.18 -2.29 -0.65
N GLY A 50 16.52 -1.40 0.12
CA GLY A 50 16.89 0.02 0.22
C GLY A 50 16.43 0.91 -0.94
N VAL A 51 15.91 0.33 -2.03
CA VAL A 51 15.40 1.07 -3.19
C VAL A 51 13.92 1.36 -3.03
N CYS A 52 13.52 2.62 -3.22
CA CYS A 52 12.11 3.01 -3.24
C CYS A 52 11.49 2.64 -4.59
N ILE A 53 10.47 1.80 -4.53
CA ILE A 53 9.77 1.23 -5.70
C ILE A 53 8.31 1.68 -5.74
N GLY A 54 7.90 2.62 -4.90
CA GLY A 54 6.51 3.03 -4.84
C GLY A 54 6.15 3.86 -3.61
N ILE A 55 4.87 4.18 -3.52
CA ILE A 55 4.24 4.92 -2.43
C ILE A 55 2.86 4.32 -2.15
N VAL A 56 2.51 4.20 -0.87
CA VAL A 56 1.20 3.74 -0.43
C VAL A 56 0.54 4.82 0.42
N TYR A 57 -0.72 5.10 0.11
CA TYR A 57 -1.53 6.09 0.81
C TYR A 57 -2.57 5.42 1.70
N THR A 58 -2.72 5.93 2.94
CA THR A 58 -3.69 5.44 3.93
C THR A 58 -5.11 5.36 3.37
N LYS A 59 -5.54 6.40 2.64
CA LYS A 59 -6.88 6.46 2.02
C LYS A 59 -7.14 5.32 1.02
N ASP A 60 -6.11 4.87 0.30
CA ASP A 60 -6.27 3.84 -0.72
C ASP A 60 -6.34 2.45 -0.08
N LEU A 61 -5.58 2.20 1.00
CA LEU A 61 -5.71 0.99 1.81
C LEU A 61 -7.09 0.89 2.46
N ILE A 62 -7.59 1.98 3.06
CA ILE A 62 -8.94 2.03 3.63
C ILE A 62 -9.99 1.74 2.55
N TRP A 63 -9.85 2.34 1.37
CA TRP A 63 -10.74 2.07 0.26
C TRP A 63 -10.67 0.61 -0.19
N PHE A 64 -9.48 0.03 -0.34
CA PHE A 64 -9.31 -1.37 -0.71
C PHE A 64 -10.01 -2.31 0.28
N LEU A 65 -9.83 -2.07 1.58
CA LEU A 65 -10.46 -2.85 2.65
C LEU A 65 -11.99 -2.76 2.60
N THR A 66 -12.53 -1.54 2.45
CA THR A 66 -13.97 -1.27 2.52
C THR A 66 -14.72 -1.47 1.19
N ASN A 67 -14.03 -1.48 0.06
CA ASN A 67 -14.66 -1.59 -1.26
C ASN A 67 -15.13 -3.02 -1.55
N SER A 68 -16.44 -3.24 -1.56
CA SER A 68 -17.08 -4.56 -1.71
C SER A 68 -17.35 -4.94 -3.17
N ASN A 69 -16.32 -4.97 -4.03
CA ASN A 69 -16.46 -5.52 -5.38
C ASN A 69 -16.47 -7.07 -5.35
N LYS A 70 -17.41 -7.62 -6.12
CA LYS A 70 -17.99 -8.97 -6.01
C LYS A 70 -17.14 -10.03 -6.71
N GLU A 71 -16.47 -10.84 -5.89
CA GLU A 71 -16.28 -12.30 -5.98
C GLU A 71 -15.10 -12.63 -5.05
N TYR A 72 -15.39 -13.18 -3.86
CA TYR A 72 -14.42 -13.80 -2.95
C TYR A 72 -13.39 -12.94 -2.19
N ASN A 73 -13.72 -11.75 -1.68
CA ASN A 73 -12.81 -11.06 -0.74
C ASN A 73 -13.54 -10.49 0.48
N LEU A 74 -13.84 -11.36 1.45
CA LEU A 74 -14.25 -10.95 2.79
C LEU A 74 -13.16 -10.05 3.40
N LEU A 75 -13.55 -9.06 4.19
CA LEU A 75 -12.64 -8.09 4.81
C LEU A 75 -11.43 -8.77 5.48
N PHE A 76 -11.64 -9.90 6.15
CA PHE A 76 -10.57 -10.64 6.80
C PHE A 76 -9.52 -11.18 5.83
N HIS A 77 -9.90 -11.54 4.59
CA HIS A 77 -8.92 -11.93 3.59
C HIS A 77 -8.08 -10.74 3.19
N LYS A 78 -8.73 -9.58 2.98
CA LYS A 78 -8.06 -8.33 2.56
C LYS A 78 -6.99 -7.85 3.53
N PHE A 79 -7.15 -8.09 4.83
CA PHE A 79 -6.10 -7.79 5.82
C PHE A 79 -4.83 -8.59 5.61
N ASN A 80 -4.94 -9.79 5.03
CA ASN A 80 -3.83 -10.71 4.80
C ASN A 80 -3.22 -10.59 3.39
N PHE A 81 -3.66 -9.63 2.57
CA PHE A 81 -2.96 -9.31 1.33
C PHE A 81 -1.66 -8.59 1.66
N ASP A 82 -0.60 -8.88 0.94
CA ASP A 82 0.55 -8.00 0.90
C ASP A 82 0.25 -6.71 0.10
N LEU A 83 1.05 -5.67 0.33
CA LEU A 83 0.90 -4.38 -0.33
C LEU A 83 1.01 -4.49 -1.86
N ASN A 84 1.91 -5.30 -2.38
CA ASN A 84 2.08 -5.51 -3.82
C ASN A 84 0.78 -6.00 -4.47
N THR A 85 0.19 -7.04 -3.91
CA THR A 85 -1.03 -7.66 -4.40
C THR A 85 -2.23 -6.73 -4.21
N ALA A 86 -2.34 -6.08 -3.06
CA ALA A 86 -3.42 -5.13 -2.79
C ALA A 86 -3.39 -3.94 -3.77
N VAL A 87 -2.24 -3.31 -3.97
CA VAL A 87 -2.09 -2.19 -4.90
C VAL A 87 -2.36 -2.65 -6.34
N ALA A 88 -1.86 -3.80 -6.76
CA ALA A 88 -2.16 -4.35 -8.08
C ALA A 88 -3.68 -4.55 -8.28
N MET A 89 -4.37 -5.09 -7.27
CA MET A 89 -5.83 -5.26 -7.31
C MET A 89 -6.60 -3.95 -7.39
N MET A 90 -6.13 -2.87 -6.77
CA MET A 90 -6.77 -1.55 -6.89
C MET A 90 -6.75 -1.00 -8.33
N HIS A 91 -5.80 -1.45 -9.15
CA HIS A 91 -5.63 -1.02 -10.55
C HIS A 91 -6.22 -2.00 -11.56
N LEU A 92 -6.63 -3.20 -11.13
CA LEU A 92 -7.39 -4.13 -11.97
C LEU A 92 -8.83 -3.62 -12.11
N LYS A 93 -9.26 -3.42 -13.37
CA LYS A 93 -10.63 -3.02 -13.72
C LYS A 93 -11.59 -4.20 -13.68
#